data_AF-C2MDG8-F1
#
_entry.id   AF-C2MDG8-F1
#
_cell.length_a   1.000
_cell.length_b   1.000
_cell.length_c   1.000
_cell.angle_alpha   90.00
_cell.angle_beta   90.00
_cell.angle_gamma   90.00
#
_symmetry.space_group_name_H-M   'P 1'
#
loop_
_entity.id
_entity.type
_entity.pdbx_description
1 polymer ?
#
loop_
_entity_poly.entity_id
_entity_poly.type
_entity_poly.pdbx_seq_one_letter_code
_entity_poly.pdbx_strand_id
1 'polypeptide(L)'
;MSTKKIIIYAVLALLGFVFIGNVISTACSSSAVKQFKKALEDGNLSEASKYIEQIDDSSDKERCALRLIRVYLELDNSKQAIYVYEVLTPYHEGRDNISYSFNVYERDACKLLRDYLVKHGDYETAWNYYPLKSLDENYIGNAPCLYDYMNDVVVAMCAAGRQDEASQFVRSKLSWFATYVDASSSQYASEYAAFQSNQVRERLEQLIDESYNY
;
A
#
# COMPACT_ATOMS: atom_id res chain seq x y z
N MET A 1 -8.65 17.61 30.43
CA MET A 1 -8.28 16.52 29.49
C MET A 1 -7.67 17.16 28.25
N SER A 2 -6.49 16.75 27.81
CA SER A 2 -5.80 17.41 26.67
C SER A 2 -6.53 17.14 25.36
N THR A 3 -6.64 18.13 24.48
CA THR A 3 -7.31 18.06 23.17
C THR A 3 -6.79 16.91 22.30
N LYS A 4 -5.50 16.57 22.42
CA LYS A 4 -4.91 15.40 21.76
C LYS A 4 -5.50 14.07 22.23
N LYS A 5 -5.79 13.94 23.53
CA LYS A 5 -6.45 12.75 24.09
C LYS A 5 -7.88 12.63 23.59
N ILE A 6 -8.59 13.75 23.42
CA ILE A 6 -9.97 13.76 22.92
C ILE A 6 -10.03 13.25 21.47
N ILE A 7 -9.09 13.68 20.61
CA ILE A 7 -9.01 13.21 19.22
C ILE A 7 -8.70 11.70 19.18
N ILE A 8 -7.75 11.23 19.99
CA ILE A 8 -7.40 9.81 20.07
C ILE A 8 -8.59 8.97 20.56
N TYR A 9 -9.31 9.43 21.59
CA TYR A 9 -10.52 8.74 22.06
C TYR A 9 -11.66 8.76 21.04
N ALA A 10 -11.80 9.83 20.24
CA ALA A 10 -12.79 9.89 19.17
C ALA A 10 -12.45 8.93 18.02
N VAL A 11 -11.18 8.82 17.64
CA VAL A 11 -10.70 7.84 16.65
C VAL A 11 -10.89 6.41 17.18
N LEU A 12 -10.55 6.14 18.44
CA LEU A 12 -10.76 4.85 19.10
C LEU A 12 -12.25 4.48 19.28
N ALA A 13 -13.13 5.46 19.50
CA ALA A 13 -14.57 5.24 19.58
C ALA A 13 -15.19 4.94 18.19
N LEU A 14 -14.69 5.58 17.13
CA LEU A 14 -15.01 5.24 15.74
C LEU A 14 -14.51 3.83 15.38
N LEU A 15 -13.32 3.46 15.85
CA LEU A 15 -12.77 2.10 15.73
C LEU A 15 -13.63 1.05 16.47
N GLY A 16 -14.32 1.43 17.55
CA GLY A 16 -15.22 0.58 18.30
C GLY A 16 -16.48 0.14 17.53
N PHE A 17 -16.93 0.91 16.54
CA PHE A 17 -18.18 0.59 15.83
C PHE A 17 -18.00 -0.23 14.54
N VAL A 18 -16.81 -0.24 13.94
CA VAL A 18 -16.56 -0.99 12.69
C VAL A 18 -15.89 -2.35 12.92
N PHE A 19 -15.30 -2.61 14.10
CA PHE A 19 -14.39 -3.76 14.28
C PHE A 19 -14.67 -4.73 15.45
N ILE A 20 -15.80 -4.63 16.15
CA ILE A 20 -16.16 -5.61 17.20
C ILE A 20 -16.75 -6.90 16.61
N GLY A 21 -17.18 -6.88 15.35
CA GLY A 21 -17.73 -8.03 14.65
C GLY A 21 -16.69 -8.92 13.99
N ASN A 22 -15.74 -9.50 14.73
CA ASN A 22 -15.36 -10.91 14.56
C ASN A 22 -14.16 -11.35 15.43
N VAL A 23 -14.44 -12.37 16.24
CA VAL A 23 -13.52 -13.37 16.80
C VAL A 23 -12.74 -12.95 18.04
N ILE A 24 -13.44 -13.01 19.17
CA ILE A 24 -12.90 -13.54 20.43
C ILE A 24 -12.53 -15.02 20.14
N SER A 25 -11.36 -15.28 19.56
CA SER A 25 -10.73 -16.59 19.72
C SER A 25 -9.92 -16.54 21.00
N THR A 26 -10.45 -17.17 22.03
CA THR A 26 -9.69 -17.62 23.20
C THR A 26 -8.74 -18.74 22.79
N ALA A 27 -7.77 -18.41 21.94
CA ALA A 27 -6.50 -19.12 21.90
C ALA A 27 -5.61 -18.52 22.99
N CYS A 28 -4.72 -19.32 23.58
CA CYS A 28 -3.71 -18.84 24.53
C CYS A 28 -2.76 -17.85 23.83
N SER A 29 -3.19 -16.59 23.68
CA SER A 29 -2.34 -15.51 23.19
C SER A 29 -1.15 -15.34 24.12
N SER A 30 0.03 -15.21 23.53
CA SER A 30 1.27 -14.98 24.26
C SER A 30 1.17 -13.72 25.12
N SER A 31 2.02 -13.61 26.14
CA SER A 31 2.07 -12.42 27.01
C SER A 31 2.27 -11.13 26.19
N ALA A 32 3.15 -11.17 25.17
CA ALA A 32 3.43 -10.04 24.30
C ALA A 32 2.20 -9.59 23.48
N VAL A 33 1.41 -10.53 22.93
CA VAL A 33 0.18 -10.18 22.20
C VAL A 33 -0.84 -9.49 23.10
N LYS A 34 -0.98 -9.92 24.36
CA LYS A 34 -1.87 -9.27 25.33
C LYS A 34 -1.39 -7.87 25.67
N GLN A 35 -0.09 -7.70 25.86
CA GLN A 35 0.53 -6.41 26.14
C GLN A 35 0.43 -5.45 24.96
N PHE A 36 0.63 -5.94 23.73
CA PHE A 36 0.38 -5.20 22.49
C PHE A 36 -1.04 -4.65 22.44
N LYS A 37 -2.05 -5.52 22.64
CA LYS A 37 -3.47 -5.11 22.62
C LYS A 37 -3.76 -4.03 23.64
N LYS A 38 -3.28 -4.22 24.88
CA LYS A 38 -3.44 -3.23 25.95
C LYS A 38 -2.79 -1.89 25.60
N ALA A 39 -1.55 -1.90 25.11
CA ALA A 39 -0.86 -0.67 24.71
C ALA A 39 -1.59 0.06 23.58
N LEU A 40 -2.16 -0.69 22.62
CA LEU A 40 -2.97 -0.14 21.54
C LEU A 40 -4.28 0.50 22.06
N GLU A 41 -4.99 -0.19 22.96
CA GLU A 41 -6.22 0.31 23.60
C GLU A 41 -5.96 1.57 24.45
N ASP A 42 -4.82 1.64 25.12
CA ASP A 42 -4.36 2.80 25.89
C ASP A 42 -3.85 3.96 25.00
N GLY A 43 -3.80 3.77 23.67
CA GLY A 43 -3.28 4.75 22.71
C GLY A 43 -1.77 4.93 22.76
N ASN A 44 -1.04 4.03 23.42
CA ASN A 44 0.42 4.06 23.55
C ASN A 44 1.09 3.29 22.40
N LEU A 45 1.07 3.88 21.20
CA LEU A 45 1.55 3.23 19.98
C LEU A 45 3.04 2.89 20.01
N SER A 46 3.86 3.72 20.66
CA SER A 46 5.30 3.43 20.82
C SER A 46 5.53 2.18 21.65
N GLU A 47 4.74 1.97 22.71
CA GLU A 47 4.83 0.76 23.51
C GLU A 47 4.26 -0.46 22.76
N ALA A 48 3.18 -0.27 21.99
CA ALA A 48 2.66 -1.31 21.12
C ALA A 48 3.72 -1.80 20.10
N SER A 49 4.46 -0.88 19.47
CA SER A 49 5.58 -1.23 18.58
C SER A 49 6.63 -2.12 19.24
N LYS A 50 7.02 -1.86 20.50
CA LYS A 50 8.00 -2.69 21.23
C LYS A 50 7.52 -4.12 21.47
N TYR A 51 6.21 -4.30 21.65
CA TYR A 51 5.65 -5.64 21.85
C TYR A 51 5.61 -6.46 20.56
N ILE A 52 5.58 -5.83 19.38
CA ILE A 52 5.69 -6.54 18.09
C ILE A 52 6.98 -7.36 18.01
N GLU A 53 8.09 -6.80 18.48
CA GLU A 53 9.40 -7.47 18.47
C GLU A 53 9.47 -8.67 19.41
N GLN A 54 8.59 -8.72 20.43
CA GLN A 54 8.55 -9.77 21.46
C GLN A 54 7.55 -10.88 21.14
N ILE A 55 6.85 -10.80 20.00
CA ILE A 55 5.94 -11.85 19.54
C ILE A 55 6.74 -12.88 18.74
N ASP A 56 6.88 -14.09 19.29
CA ASP A 56 7.62 -15.19 18.65
C ASP A 56 6.84 -15.84 17.50
N ASP A 57 5.51 -15.92 17.60
CA ASP A 57 4.67 -16.52 16.57
C ASP A 57 4.50 -15.57 15.37
N SER A 58 4.93 -16.01 14.19
CA SER A 58 4.89 -15.18 12.96
C SER A 58 3.48 -14.70 12.62
N SER A 59 2.48 -15.58 12.76
CA SER A 59 1.10 -15.24 12.40
C SER A 59 0.53 -14.17 13.33
N ASP A 60 0.81 -14.27 14.63
CA ASP A 60 0.44 -13.25 15.62
C ASP A 60 1.19 -11.95 15.38
N LYS A 61 2.48 -12.01 15.03
CA LYS A 61 3.31 -10.84 14.76
C LYS A 61 2.82 -10.08 13.53
N GLU A 62 2.59 -10.78 12.42
CA GLU A 62 2.00 -10.23 11.18
C GLU A 62 0.65 -9.56 11.44
N ARG A 63 -0.25 -10.24 12.16
CA ARG A 63 -1.58 -9.70 12.50
C ARG A 63 -1.50 -8.44 13.36
N CYS A 64 -0.62 -8.42 14.37
CA CYS A 64 -0.45 -7.25 15.22
C CYS A 64 0.21 -6.10 14.46
N ALA A 65 1.20 -6.39 13.61
CA ALA A 65 1.86 -5.41 12.75
C ALA A 65 0.88 -4.75 11.77
N LEU A 66 0.05 -5.52 11.04
CA LEU A 66 -0.99 -4.97 10.16
C LEU A 66 -1.95 -4.05 10.90
N ARG A 67 -2.34 -4.42 12.12
CA ARG A 67 -3.23 -3.58 12.93
C ARG A 67 -2.55 -2.28 13.33
N LEU A 68 -1.27 -2.31 13.69
CA LEU A 68 -0.51 -1.12 14.05
C LEU A 68 -0.23 -0.21 12.85
N ILE A 69 0.08 -0.77 11.67
CA ILE A 69 0.22 -0.04 10.41
C ILE A 69 -1.06 0.76 10.13
N ARG A 70 -2.24 0.11 10.19
CA ARG A 70 -3.54 0.79 9.98
C ARG A 70 -3.73 1.97 10.91
N VAL A 71 -3.49 1.77 12.21
CA VAL A 71 -3.65 2.84 13.21
C VAL A 71 -2.68 4.00 12.97
N TYR A 72 -1.44 3.72 12.57
CA TYR A 72 -0.51 4.80 12.21
C TYR A 72 -0.96 5.57 10.97
N LEU A 73 -1.47 4.90 9.94
CA LEU A 73 -1.99 5.55 8.73
C LEU A 73 -3.26 6.37 9.01
N GLU A 74 -4.17 5.89 9.86
CA GLU A 74 -5.37 6.64 10.27
C GLU A 74 -5.04 7.92 11.07
N LEU A 75 -3.84 8.00 11.65
CA LEU A 75 -3.33 9.17 12.39
C LEU A 75 -2.36 10.02 11.56
N ASP A 76 -2.37 9.85 10.24
CA ASP A 76 -1.50 10.51 9.27
C ASP A 76 0.01 10.36 9.58
N ASN A 77 0.41 9.21 10.12
CA ASN A 77 1.78 8.91 10.52
C ASN A 77 2.40 7.81 9.65
N SER A 78 2.47 8.05 8.33
CA SER A 78 3.02 7.10 7.35
C SER A 78 4.45 6.68 7.67
N LYS A 79 5.28 7.57 8.22
CA LYS A 79 6.66 7.24 8.61
C LYS A 79 6.73 6.09 9.61
N GLN A 80 5.84 6.07 10.61
CA GLN A 80 5.81 4.99 11.59
C GLN A 80 5.15 3.73 11.04
N ALA A 81 4.14 3.86 10.17
CA ALA A 81 3.57 2.72 9.44
C ALA A 81 4.63 2.01 8.58
N ILE A 82 5.41 2.77 7.82
CA ILE A 82 6.55 2.28 7.02
C ILE A 82 7.59 1.63 7.92
N TYR A 83 7.94 2.24 9.06
CA TYR A 83 8.88 1.63 10.02
C TYR A 83 8.41 0.26 10.53
N VAL A 84 7.11 0.10 10.83
CA VAL A 84 6.58 -1.20 11.25
C VAL A 84 6.81 -2.24 10.14
N TYR A 85 6.44 -1.90 8.90
CA TYR A 85 6.58 -2.79 7.75
C TYR A 85 8.05 -3.12 7.42
N GLU A 86 8.87 -2.10 7.16
CA GLU A 86 10.25 -2.24 6.66
C GLU A 86 11.26 -2.67 7.72
N VAL A 87 11.01 -2.38 9.01
CA VAL A 87 12.01 -2.59 10.08
C VAL A 87 11.58 -3.64 11.10
N LEU A 88 10.32 -3.62 11.54
CA LEU A 88 9.88 -4.59 12.56
C LEU A 88 9.47 -5.94 11.96
N THR A 89 9.07 -5.94 10.70
CA THR A 89 8.56 -7.11 9.97
C THR A 89 9.08 -7.20 8.52
N PRO A 90 10.41 -7.17 8.27
CA PRO A 90 10.96 -7.23 6.92
C PRO A 90 10.90 -8.66 6.37
N TYR A 91 9.70 -9.16 6.04
CA TYR A 91 9.51 -10.54 5.57
C TYR A 91 9.69 -10.69 4.05
N HIS A 92 10.01 -9.61 3.34
CA HIS A 92 10.34 -9.62 1.91
C HIS A 92 11.85 -9.46 1.69
N GLU A 93 12.42 -10.21 0.74
CA GLU A 93 13.78 -9.97 0.25
C GLU A 93 13.82 -8.86 -0.83
N GLY A 94 12.67 -8.53 -1.41
CA GLY A 94 12.55 -7.61 -2.53
C GLY A 94 11.11 -7.41 -2.99
N ARG A 95 10.89 -6.46 -3.90
CA ARG A 95 9.53 -6.09 -4.37
C ARG A 95 8.82 -7.18 -5.20
N ASP A 96 9.58 -8.11 -5.75
CA ASP A 96 9.05 -9.31 -6.42
C ASP A 96 8.44 -10.32 -5.44
N ASN A 97 8.80 -10.25 -4.15
CA ASN A 97 8.17 -11.03 -3.07
C ASN A 97 6.84 -10.43 -2.58
N ILE A 98 6.46 -9.21 -2.99
CA ILE A 98 5.16 -8.57 -2.69
C ILE A 98 4.01 -9.23 -3.52
N SER A 99 4.23 -10.45 -4.02
CA SER A 99 3.30 -11.15 -4.90
C SER A 99 1.92 -11.34 -4.27
N TYR A 100 0.88 -10.93 -5.01
CA TYR A 100 -0.52 -11.00 -4.59
C TYR A 100 -1.01 -12.40 -4.18
N SER A 101 -0.29 -13.45 -4.57
CA SER A 101 -0.73 -14.85 -4.43
C SER A 101 -0.04 -15.64 -3.31
N PHE A 102 1.13 -15.22 -2.83
CA PHE A 102 1.99 -16.09 -2.00
C PHE A 102 2.26 -15.56 -0.59
N ASN A 103 2.26 -14.24 -0.38
CA ASN A 103 2.53 -13.66 0.93
C ASN A 103 1.42 -12.68 1.32
N VAL A 104 0.47 -13.16 2.13
CA VAL A 104 -0.74 -12.42 2.54
C VAL A 104 -0.37 -11.17 3.33
N TYR A 105 0.61 -11.25 4.23
CA TYR A 105 1.05 -10.11 5.03
C TYR A 105 1.64 -9.01 4.13
N GLU A 106 2.60 -9.35 3.28
CA GLU A 106 3.29 -8.40 2.39
C GLU A 106 2.28 -7.70 1.47
N ARG A 107 1.38 -8.47 0.86
CA ARG A 107 0.30 -7.94 0.03
C ARG A 107 -0.57 -6.94 0.79
N ASP A 108 -1.04 -7.30 1.97
CA ASP A 108 -1.99 -6.51 2.73
C ASP A 108 -1.33 -5.25 3.32
N ALA A 109 -0.08 -5.35 3.79
CA ALA A 109 0.69 -4.22 4.28
C ALA A 109 1.03 -3.22 3.16
N CYS A 110 1.56 -3.70 2.04
CA CYS A 110 1.86 -2.86 0.88
C CYS A 110 0.62 -2.18 0.32
N LYS A 111 -0.52 -2.89 0.28
CA LYS A 111 -1.79 -2.28 -0.14
C LYS A 111 -2.20 -1.12 0.77
N LEU A 112 -2.10 -1.28 2.09
CA LEU A 112 -2.40 -0.20 3.03
C LEU A 112 -1.48 1.02 2.80
N LEU A 113 -0.18 0.79 2.63
CA LEU A 113 0.80 1.84 2.42
C LEU A 113 0.57 2.58 1.11
N ARG A 114 0.46 1.87 -0.02
CA ARG A 114 0.28 2.51 -1.32
C ARG A 114 -1.07 3.23 -1.44
N ASP A 115 -2.16 2.65 -0.94
CA ASP A 115 -3.48 3.29 -0.98
C ASP A 115 -3.45 4.60 -0.17
N TYR A 116 -2.79 4.61 1.00
CA TYR A 116 -2.60 5.83 1.80
C TYR A 116 -1.71 6.86 1.08
N LEU A 117 -0.55 6.45 0.56
CA LEU A 117 0.43 7.35 -0.06
C LEU A 117 -0.11 7.99 -1.33
N VAL A 118 -0.78 7.20 -2.18
CA VAL A 118 -1.47 7.70 -3.38
C VAL A 118 -2.55 8.71 -3.00
N LYS A 119 -3.39 8.39 -2.00
CA LYS A 119 -4.43 9.31 -1.51
C LYS A 119 -3.87 10.65 -1.02
N HIS A 120 -2.67 10.65 -0.44
CA HIS A 120 -2.01 11.86 0.08
C HIS A 120 -1.04 12.52 -0.90
N GLY A 121 -0.98 12.06 -2.15
CA GLY A 121 -0.17 12.66 -3.19
C GLY A 121 1.32 12.30 -3.17
N ASP A 122 1.74 11.36 -2.32
CA ASP A 122 3.12 10.86 -2.25
C ASP A 122 3.33 9.70 -3.23
N TYR A 123 3.19 10.01 -4.52
CA TYR A 123 3.18 9.01 -5.59
C TYR A 123 4.53 8.32 -5.77
N GLU A 124 5.63 9.05 -5.60
CA GLU A 124 6.98 8.48 -5.73
C GLU A 124 7.24 7.43 -4.66
N THR A 125 6.87 7.71 -3.40
CA THR A 125 7.02 6.72 -2.32
C THR A 125 6.03 5.57 -2.49
N ALA A 126 4.81 5.84 -2.97
CA ALA A 126 3.81 4.81 -3.23
C ALA A 126 4.32 3.72 -4.19
N TRP A 127 5.11 4.09 -5.20
CA TRP A 127 5.66 3.15 -6.19
C TRP A 127 6.41 1.98 -5.53
N ASN A 128 7.15 2.23 -4.43
CA ASN A 128 7.93 1.20 -3.73
C ASN A 128 7.07 0.06 -3.17
N TYR A 129 5.76 0.29 -3.00
CA TYR A 129 4.79 -0.65 -2.44
C TYR A 129 3.89 -1.29 -3.50
N TYR A 130 4.20 -1.10 -4.79
CA TYR A 130 3.64 -1.91 -5.86
C TYR A 130 4.54 -3.14 -6.11
N PRO A 131 3.95 -4.33 -6.30
CA PRO A 131 4.71 -5.53 -6.60
C PRO A 131 5.41 -5.43 -7.95
N LEU A 132 6.48 -6.20 -8.13
CA LEU A 132 7.12 -6.40 -9.41
C LEU A 132 7.02 -7.87 -9.83
N LYS A 133 7.03 -8.16 -11.13
CA LYS A 133 7.23 -9.51 -11.67
C LYS A 133 8.72 -9.90 -11.66
N SER A 134 9.61 -8.91 -11.69
CA SER A 134 11.07 -9.08 -11.57
C SER A 134 11.69 -7.86 -10.92
N LEU A 135 12.75 -8.06 -10.12
CA LEU A 135 13.55 -6.99 -9.52
C LEU A 135 14.25 -6.10 -10.55
N ASP A 136 14.50 -6.60 -11.77
CA ASP A 136 14.91 -5.73 -12.86
C ASP A 136 13.71 -4.86 -13.27
N GLU A 137 13.70 -3.60 -12.81
CA GLU A 137 12.63 -2.65 -13.13
C GLU A 137 12.44 -2.41 -14.63
N ASN A 138 13.41 -2.77 -15.47
CA ASN A 138 13.33 -2.67 -16.93
C ASN A 138 12.79 -3.94 -17.60
N TYR A 139 12.54 -5.00 -16.82
CA TYR A 139 11.95 -6.21 -17.35
C TYR A 139 10.52 -5.95 -17.85
N ILE A 140 10.26 -6.31 -19.10
CA ILE A 140 8.95 -6.15 -19.76
C ILE A 140 7.79 -6.72 -18.92
N GLY A 141 8.04 -7.79 -18.15
CA GLY A 141 7.03 -8.38 -17.29
C GLY A 141 6.51 -7.50 -16.16
N ASN A 142 7.17 -6.37 -15.88
CA ASN A 142 6.70 -5.37 -14.92
C ASN A 142 5.67 -4.40 -15.53
N ALA A 143 5.36 -4.48 -16.83
CA ALA A 143 4.41 -3.60 -17.49
C ALA A 143 3.00 -3.58 -16.83
N PRO A 144 2.42 -4.71 -16.40
CA PRO A 144 1.16 -4.71 -15.64
C PRO A 144 1.28 -3.99 -14.30
N CYS A 145 2.38 -4.20 -13.58
CA CYS A 145 2.63 -3.57 -12.29
C CYS A 145 2.75 -2.05 -12.39
N LEU A 146 3.47 -1.57 -13.42
CA LEU A 146 3.60 -0.13 -13.67
C LEU A 146 2.26 0.49 -14.10
N TYR A 147 1.47 -0.23 -14.90
CA TYR A 147 0.13 0.20 -15.28
C TYR A 147 -0.80 0.34 -14.06
N ASP A 148 -0.83 -0.65 -13.16
CA ASP A 148 -1.65 -0.60 -11.94
C ASP A 148 -1.29 0.62 -11.08
N TYR A 149 0.01 0.88 -10.89
CA TYR A 149 0.48 2.09 -10.21
C TYR A 149 -0.01 3.36 -10.89
N MET A 150 0.16 3.45 -12.21
CA MET A 150 -0.26 4.65 -12.95
C MET A 150 -1.77 4.86 -12.89
N ASN A 151 -2.56 3.79 -12.99
CA ASN A 151 -4.01 3.83 -12.88
C ASN A 151 -4.45 4.40 -11.53
N ASP A 152 -3.91 3.88 -10.42
CA ASP A 152 -4.28 4.34 -9.08
C ASP A 152 -3.91 5.82 -8.86
N VAL A 153 -2.74 6.25 -9.34
CA VAL A 153 -2.30 7.66 -9.28
C VAL A 153 -3.22 8.56 -10.11
N VAL A 154 -3.55 8.16 -11.34
CA VAL A 154 -4.45 8.92 -12.22
C VAL A 154 -5.83 9.07 -11.58
N VAL A 155 -6.40 7.98 -11.05
CA VAL A 155 -7.69 8.00 -10.35
C VAL A 155 -7.65 8.95 -9.16
N ALA A 156 -6.59 8.91 -8.35
CA ALA A 156 -6.45 9.78 -7.19
C ALA A 156 -6.27 11.27 -7.56
N MET A 157 -5.49 11.57 -8.60
CA MET A 157 -5.34 12.93 -9.12
C MET A 157 -6.68 13.46 -9.66
N CYS A 158 -7.42 12.66 -10.43
CA CYS A 158 -8.73 13.04 -10.96
C CYS A 158 -9.75 13.27 -9.85
N ALA A 159 -9.80 12.39 -8.84
CA ALA A 159 -10.65 12.56 -7.66
C ALA A 159 -10.33 13.85 -6.85
N ALA A 160 -9.10 14.36 -6.97
CA ALA A 160 -8.67 15.63 -6.38
C ALA A 160 -8.83 16.85 -7.30
N GLY A 161 -9.43 16.69 -8.50
CA GLY A 161 -9.60 17.77 -9.48
C GLY A 161 -8.28 18.20 -10.16
N ARG A 162 -7.31 17.28 -10.25
CA ARG A 162 -5.96 17.51 -10.81
C ARG A 162 -5.76 16.78 -12.14
N GLN A 163 -6.74 16.86 -13.04
CA GLN A 163 -6.73 16.17 -14.33
C GLN A 163 -5.53 16.55 -15.21
N ASP A 164 -5.20 17.84 -15.30
CA ASP A 164 -4.03 18.30 -16.08
C ASP A 164 -2.71 17.70 -15.57
N GLU A 165 -2.57 17.58 -14.26
CA GLU A 165 -1.41 16.94 -13.63
C GLU A 165 -1.41 15.42 -13.89
N ALA A 166 -2.57 14.78 -13.89
CA ALA A 166 -2.72 13.37 -14.28
C ALA A 166 -2.25 13.15 -15.72
N SER A 167 -2.63 14.02 -16.67
CA SER A 167 -2.17 13.93 -18.05
C SER A 167 -0.66 14.10 -18.17
N GLN A 168 -0.06 15.03 -17.42
CA GLN A 168 1.40 15.21 -17.38
C GLN A 168 2.11 13.99 -16.80
N PHE A 169 1.58 13.44 -15.71
CA PHE A 169 2.09 12.23 -15.08
C PHE A 169 2.07 11.03 -16.06
N VAL A 170 0.96 10.79 -16.75
CA VAL A 170 0.86 9.73 -17.78
C VAL A 170 1.97 9.90 -18.82
N ARG A 171 2.08 11.09 -19.42
CA ARG A 171 3.08 11.39 -20.44
C ARG A 171 4.51 11.15 -19.95
N SER A 172 4.81 11.48 -18.70
CA SER A 172 6.14 11.29 -18.11
C SER A 172 6.56 9.82 -18.00
N LYS A 173 5.61 8.89 -17.90
CA LYS A 173 5.86 7.46 -17.68
C LYS A 173 5.75 6.61 -18.94
N LEU A 174 5.10 7.11 -20.00
CA LEU A 174 4.95 6.39 -21.28
C LEU A 174 6.29 6.00 -21.93
N SER A 175 7.36 6.75 -21.67
CA SER A 175 8.70 6.44 -22.19
C SER A 175 9.21 5.07 -21.75
N TRP A 176 8.84 4.61 -20.55
CA TRP A 176 9.19 3.28 -20.08
C TRP A 176 8.53 2.21 -20.95
N PHE A 177 7.22 2.32 -21.23
CA PHE A 177 6.51 1.36 -22.07
C PHE A 177 7.04 1.38 -23.51
N ALA A 178 7.32 2.56 -24.06
CA ALA A 178 7.92 2.67 -25.39
C ALA A 178 9.28 1.97 -25.47
N THR A 179 10.09 2.08 -24.41
CA THR A 179 11.45 1.50 -24.36
C THR A 179 11.43 -0.01 -24.16
N TYR A 180 10.60 -0.51 -23.24
CA TYR A 180 10.69 -1.90 -22.77
C TYR A 180 9.56 -2.81 -23.27
N VAL A 181 8.45 -2.25 -23.74
CA VAL A 181 7.33 -3.00 -24.34
C VAL A 181 7.34 -2.83 -25.86
N ASP A 182 7.23 -1.61 -26.38
CA ASP A 182 7.04 -1.37 -27.82
C ASP A 182 8.26 -1.79 -28.65
N ALA A 183 9.47 -1.47 -28.17
CA ALA A 183 10.71 -1.83 -28.83
C ALA A 183 11.17 -3.28 -28.53
N SER A 184 10.39 -4.03 -27.74
CA SER A 184 10.78 -5.37 -27.33
C SER A 184 10.73 -6.36 -28.48
N SER A 185 11.87 -6.97 -28.81
CA SER A 185 11.94 -8.15 -29.68
C SER A 185 11.82 -9.46 -28.88
N SER A 186 11.39 -9.39 -27.61
CA SER A 186 11.25 -10.55 -26.74
C SER A 186 10.16 -11.50 -27.25
N GLN A 187 10.34 -12.80 -27.01
CA GLN A 187 9.31 -13.80 -27.28
C GLN A 187 7.99 -13.53 -26.52
N TYR A 188 8.04 -12.72 -25.46
CA TYR A 188 6.88 -12.33 -24.67
C TYR A 188 6.20 -11.05 -25.16
N ALA A 189 6.66 -10.43 -26.25
CA ALA A 189 6.11 -9.15 -26.72
C ALA A 189 4.59 -9.21 -26.99
N SER A 190 4.09 -10.35 -27.47
CA SER A 190 2.66 -10.57 -27.67
C SER A 190 1.86 -10.71 -26.37
N GLU A 191 2.46 -11.27 -25.31
CA GLU A 191 1.83 -11.37 -23.97
C GLU A 191 1.55 -9.98 -23.38
N TYR A 192 2.42 -9.01 -23.66
CA TYR A 192 2.33 -7.65 -23.13
C TYR A 192 1.78 -6.62 -24.13
N ALA A 193 1.16 -7.06 -25.23
CA ALA A 193 0.64 -6.16 -26.26
C ALA A 193 -0.39 -5.13 -25.72
N ALA A 194 -1.19 -5.53 -24.71
CA ALA A 194 -2.12 -4.62 -24.04
C ALA A 194 -1.43 -3.45 -23.31
N PHE A 195 -0.14 -3.59 -23.00
CA PHE A 195 0.67 -2.60 -22.31
C PHE A 195 1.60 -1.82 -23.26
N GLN A 196 1.37 -1.89 -24.57
CA GLN A 196 2.04 -0.99 -25.50
C GLN A 196 1.75 0.47 -25.13
N SER A 197 2.72 1.37 -25.36
CA SER A 197 2.63 2.75 -24.87
C SER A 197 1.35 3.47 -25.36
N ASN A 198 0.97 3.28 -26.62
CA ASN A 198 -0.26 3.86 -27.17
C ASN A 198 -1.53 3.31 -26.49
N GLN A 199 -1.58 2.01 -26.17
CA GLN A 199 -2.71 1.35 -25.50
C GLN A 199 -2.83 1.77 -24.04
N VAL A 200 -1.69 1.96 -23.36
CA VAL A 200 -1.66 2.49 -21.99
C VAL A 200 -2.12 3.95 -21.97
N ARG A 201 -1.60 4.77 -22.89
CA ARG A 201 -2.00 6.18 -23.03
C ARG A 201 -3.50 6.30 -23.24
N GLU A 202 -4.06 5.61 -24.23
CA GLU A 202 -5.48 5.71 -24.58
C GLU A 202 -6.38 5.38 -23.39
N ARG A 203 -6.10 4.28 -22.67
CA ARG A 203 -6.88 3.89 -21.49
C ARG A 203 -6.80 4.90 -20.35
N LEU A 204 -5.61 5.43 -20.05
CA LEU A 204 -5.42 6.38 -18.95
C LEU A 204 -5.93 7.79 -19.30
N GLU A 205 -5.76 8.26 -20.54
CA GLU A 205 -6.32 9.53 -21.01
C GLU A 205 -7.85 9.47 -21.06
N GLN A 206 -8.44 8.34 -21.47
CA GLN A 206 -9.90 8.13 -21.40
C GLN A 206 -10.42 8.25 -19.96
N LEU A 207 -9.74 7.66 -18.97
CA LEU A 207 -10.12 7.81 -17.56
C LEU A 207 -10.09 9.27 -17.09
N ILE A 208 -9.10 10.04 -17.55
CA ILE A 208 -8.99 11.47 -17.24
C ILE A 208 -10.14 12.24 -17.90
N ASP A 209 -10.40 11.99 -19.18
CA ASP A 209 -11.45 12.67 -19.95
C ASP A 209 -12.85 12.40 -19.36
N GLU A 210 -13.12 11.15 -18.99
CA GLU A 210 -14.38 10.77 -18.35
C GLU A 210 -14.57 11.45 -16.99
N SER A 211 -13.48 11.73 -16.27
CA SER A 211 -13.53 12.37 -14.95
C SER A 211 -13.99 13.84 -14.98
N TYR A 212 -13.90 14.53 -16.12
CA TYR A 212 -14.41 15.91 -16.24
C TYR A 212 -15.94 16.00 -16.22
N ASN A 213 -16.63 14.86 -16.38
CA ASN A 213 -18.10 14.82 -16.46
C ASN A 213 -18.77 14.54 -15.10
N TYR A 214 -18.01 14.51 -14.02
CA TYR A 214 -18.47 14.26 -12.64
C TYR A 214 -18.11 15.43 -11.72
#